data_AF-K7NN88-F1
#
_entry.id   AF-K7NN88-F1
#
_cell.length_a   1.000
_cell.length_b   1.000
_cell.length_c   1.000
_cell.angle_alpha   90.00
_cell.angle_beta   90.00
_cell.angle_gamma   90.00
#
_symmetry.space_group_name_H-M   'P 1'
#
loop_
_entity.id
_entity.type
_entity.pdbx_description
1 polymer ?
#
loop_
_entity_poly.entity_id
_entity_poly.type
_entity_poly.pdbx_seq_one_letter_code
_entity_poly.pdbx_strand_id
1 'polypeptide(L)' 'ENFAAVTKFSGKPTEEIVLDKESFLRSSLIRDGIRPKSGCMLARYNDPGRTWSFIMRNEVLIWLDTL' A
#
# COMPACT_ATOMS: atom_id res chain seq x y z
N GLU A 1 -10.20 14.86 -10.45
CA GLU A 1 -10.22 13.44 -10.01
C GLU A 1 -9.01 13.21 -9.10
N ASN A 2 -9.10 12.33 -8.10
CA ASN A 2 -7.97 12.00 -7.22
C ASN A 2 -7.44 10.62 -7.59
N PHE A 3 -6.14 10.52 -7.89
CA PHE A 3 -5.49 9.26 -8.21
C PHE A 3 -4.71 8.73 -7.00
N ALA A 4 -4.70 7.41 -6.82
CA ALA A 4 -3.85 6.73 -5.86
C ALA A 4 -3.09 5.62 -6.57
N ALA A 5 -1.84 5.40 -6.14
CA ALA A 5 -1.07 4.23 -6.52
C ALA A 5 -1.20 3.15 -5.43
N VAL A 6 -1.08 1.89 -5.84
CA VAL A 6 -1.28 0.73 -4.95
C VAL A 6 -0.18 -0.31 -5.12
N THR A 7 0.20 -0.94 -4.00
CA THR A 7 0.91 -2.22 -4.01
C THR A 7 0.15 -3.24 -3.16
N LYS A 8 -0.03 -4.44 -3.69
CA LYS A 8 -0.74 -5.54 -3.03
C LYS A 8 0.23 -6.49 -2.35
N PHE A 9 -0.17 -7.05 -1.22
CA PHE A 9 0.61 -8.06 -0.50
C PHE A 9 -0.28 -9.02 0.31
N SER A 10 0.25 -10.22 0.54
CA SER A 10 -0.36 -11.24 1.39
C SER A 10 0.23 -11.24 2.79
N GLY A 11 -0.41 -11.93 3.73
CA GLY A 11 0.04 -12.04 5.12
C GLY A 11 -0.63 -11.05 6.07
N LYS A 12 -0.22 -11.10 7.34
CA LYS A 12 -0.68 -10.17 8.37
C LYS A 12 -0.03 -8.80 8.12
N PRO A 13 -0.80 -7.70 8.06
CA PRO A 13 -0.24 -6.37 7.84
C PRO A 13 0.32 -5.81 9.16
N THR A 14 1.51 -6.27 9.56
CA THR A 14 2.25 -5.63 10.65
C THR A 14 2.75 -4.25 10.21
N GLU A 15 3.04 -3.37 11.17
CA GLU A 15 3.53 -2.03 10.87
C GLU A 15 4.81 -2.05 10.03
N GLU A 16 5.77 -2.92 10.37
CA GLU A 16 7.01 -3.13 9.62
C GLU A 16 6.74 -3.51 8.16
N ILE A 17 5.85 -4.48 7.90
CA ILE A 17 5.51 -4.88 6.53
C ILE A 17 4.84 -3.73 5.78
N VAL A 18 3.96 -2.97 6.42
CA VAL A 18 3.28 -1.82 5.80
C VAL A 18 4.29 -0.73 5.45
N LEU A 19 5.24 -0.43 6.33
CA LEU A 19 6.32 0.53 6.08
C LEU A 19 7.22 0.08 4.93
N ASP A 20 7.59 -1.19 4.86
CA ASP A 20 8.38 -1.73 3.76
C ASP A 20 7.64 -1.61 2.41
N LYS A 21 6.33 -1.89 2.40
CA LYS A 21 5.50 -1.76 1.19
C LYS A 21 5.28 -0.31 0.80
N GLU A 22 5.12 0.60 1.77
CA GLU A 22 5.04 2.04 1.54
C GLU A 22 6.32 2.57 0.91
N SER A 23 7.47 2.26 1.51
CA SER A 23 8.79 2.68 1.03
C SER A 23 9.07 2.18 -0.39
N PHE A 24 8.73 0.91 -0.66
CA PHE A 24 8.84 0.32 -2.00
C PHE A 24 7.96 1.05 -3.03
N LEU A 25 6.70 1.30 -2.71
CA LEU A 25 5.76 1.97 -3.61
C LEU A 25 6.19 3.41 -3.86
N ARG A 26 6.52 4.16 -2.81
CA ARG A 26 7.00 5.54 -2.92
C ARG A 26 8.25 5.66 -3.79
N SER A 27 9.24 4.81 -3.55
CA SER A 27 10.49 4.80 -4.33
C SER A 27 10.24 4.50 -5.80
N SER A 28 9.29 3.59 -6.10
CA SER A 28 8.91 3.28 -7.47
C SER A 28 8.23 4.47 -8.16
N LEU A 29 7.30 5.15 -7.47
CA LEU A 29 6.61 6.34 -8.01
C LEU A 29 7.59 7.48 -8.31
N ILE A 30 8.51 7.76 -7.39
CA ILE A 30 9.52 8.82 -7.55
C ILE A 30 10.44 8.50 -8.74
N ARG A 31 10.89 7.25 -8.85
CA ARG A 31 11.72 6.80 -9.99
C ARG A 31 11.01 7.00 -11.33
N ASP A 32 9.69 6.80 -11.35
CA ASP A 32 8.87 6.91 -12.55
C ASP A 32 8.37 8.35 -12.79
N GLY A 33 8.84 9.34 -12.01
CA GLY A 33 8.52 10.77 -12.17
C GLY A 33 7.16 11.19 -11.62
N ILE A 34 6.48 10.31 -10.88
CA ILE A 34 5.17 10.55 -10.26
C ILE A 34 5.40 11.13 -8.86
N ARG A 35 4.62 12.16 -8.47
CA ARG A 35 4.72 12.80 -7.15
C ARG A 35 3.74 12.18 -6.14
N PRO A 36 4.22 11.37 -5.18
CA PRO A 36 3.39 10.84 -4.10
C PRO A 36 3.18 11.87 -2.98
N LYS A 37 1.96 11.95 -2.44
CA LYS A 37 1.67 12.69 -1.20
C LYS A 37 2.34 12.04 0.02
N SER A 38 2.41 12.79 1.11
CA SER A 38 2.88 12.26 2.40
C SER A 38 1.92 11.23 2.97
N GLY A 39 2.47 10.22 3.65
CA GLY A 39 1.73 9.13 4.28
C GLY A 39 1.24 8.05 3.31
N CYS A 40 0.56 7.05 3.87
CA CYS A 40 -0.10 5.98 3.13
C CYS A 40 -1.40 5.55 3.82
N MET A 41 -2.21 4.78 3.10
CA MET A 41 -3.38 4.10 3.64
C MET A 41 -3.18 2.59 3.53
N LEU A 42 -3.76 1.84 4.46
CA LEU A 42 -3.80 0.38 4.43
C LEU A 42 -5.25 -0.07 4.18
N ALA A 43 -5.48 -0.75 3.05
CA ALA A 43 -6.73 -1.45 2.80
C ALA A 43 -6.59 -2.93 3.20
N ARG A 44 -7.55 -3.40 4.00
CA ARG A 44 -7.65 -4.80 4.44
C ARG A 44 -8.99 -5.35 3.99
N TYR A 45 -8.96 -6.35 3.11
CA TYR A 45 -10.20 -6.92 2.55
C TYR A 45 -10.74 -8.09 3.36
N ASN A 46 -9.89 -8.70 4.20
CA ASN A 46 -10.17 -9.96 4.86
C ASN A 46 -10.15 -9.81 6.38
N ASP A 47 -10.99 -10.59 7.07
CA ASP A 47 -10.97 -10.69 8.53
C ASP A 47 -9.72 -11.51 8.97
N PRO A 48 -8.80 -10.91 9.75
CA PRO A 48 -7.58 -11.58 10.18
C PRO A 48 -7.81 -12.76 11.14
N GLY A 49 -8.98 -12.88 11.75
CA GLY A 49 -9.37 -14.02 12.60
C GLY A 49 -10.00 -15.19 11.85
N ARG A 50 -10.38 -15.00 10.57
CA ARG A 50 -11.06 -16.03 9.76
C ARG A 50 -10.31 -16.43 8.50
N THR A 51 -9.36 -15.62 8.06
CA THR A 51 -8.67 -15.83 6.79
C THR A 51 -7.26 -16.34 7.02
N TRP A 52 -6.86 -17.36 6.27
CA TRP A 52 -5.50 -17.86 6.32
C TRP A 52 -4.53 -16.81 5.80
N SER A 53 -3.38 -16.66 6.47
CA SER A 53 -2.39 -15.61 6.18
C SER A 53 -1.99 -15.54 4.70
N PHE A 54 -1.86 -16.68 4.02
CA PHE A 54 -1.49 -16.73 2.60
C PHE A 54 -2.60 -16.26 1.64
N ILE A 55 -3.87 -16.30 2.06
CA ILE A 55 -5.04 -15.84 1.29
C ILE A 55 -5.42 -14.40 1.67
N MET A 56 -4.86 -13.85 2.75
CA MET A 56 -5.07 -12.44 3.12
C MET A 56 -4.70 -11.52 1.96
N ARG A 57 -5.57 -10.56 1.64
CA ARG A 57 -5.31 -9.52 0.65
C ARG A 57 -5.29 -8.17 1.35
N ASN A 58 -4.13 -7.53 1.28
CA ASN A 58 -3.92 -6.19 1.79
C ASN A 58 -3.31 -5.33 0.68
N GLU A 59 -3.54 -4.03 0.77
CA GLU A 59 -2.94 -3.06 -0.13
C GLU A 59 -2.41 -1.87 0.67
N VAL A 60 -1.23 -1.38 0.29
CA VAL A 60 -0.76 -0.05 0.68
C VAL A 60 -1.05 0.90 -0.46
N LEU A 61 -1.70 2.01 -0.15
CA LEU A 61 -2.07 3.06 -1.09
C LEU A 61 -1.34 4.36 -0.77
N ILE A 62 -0.88 5.06 -1.80
CA ILE A 62 -0.36 6.43 -1.68
C ILE A 62 -1.14 7.33 -2.62
N TRP A 63 -1.74 8.38 -2.08
CA TRP A 63 -2.38 9.42 -2.89
C TRP A 63 -1.34 10.15 -3.71
N LEU A 64 -1.68 10.49 -4.95
CA LEU A 64 -0.81 11.23 -5.85
C LEU A 64 -1.16 12.71 -5.81
N ASP A 65 -0.15 13.56 -6.00
CA ASP A 65 -0.41 14.95 -6.39
C ASP A 65 -0.91 14.95 -7.83
N THR A 66 -2.05 15.60 -8.07
CA THR A 66 -2.47 15.95 -9.42
C THR A 66 -1.65 17.15 -9.86
N LEU A 67 -1.10 17.09 -11.08
CA LEU A 67 -0.47 18.25 -11.75
C LEU A 67 -1.42 19.46 -11.78
#